data_AF-A0A962D661-F1
#
_entry.id   AF-A0A962D661-F1
#
_cell.length_a   1.000
_cell.length_b   1.000
_cell.length_c   1.000
_cell.angle_alpha   90.00
_cell.angle_beta   90.00
_cell.angle_gamma   90.00
#
_symmetry.space_group_name_H-M   'P 1'
#
loop_
_entity.id
_entity.type
_entity.pdbx_description
1 polymer ?
#
loop_
_entity_poly.entity_id
_entity_poly.type
_entity_poly.pdbx_seq_one_letter_code
_entity_poly.pdbx_strand_id
1 'polypeptide(L)'
;MDSLFRPQVGAAREQDWMGSVRLLRHRLGWWLALLPAGTVLVLAGLLLFGEYTRAAHMRGQLLPSGGLVRVAAPASGSVSRVAVDEGQQVEAGAVLIELSIERDSGSVGRTADAVAAELASQRQRQQTELDELSRSTVRQQQLLQQQRQALRSQLALLESTRAIRRQQFEGAQRLLEQIEPIRASGQLTALQIHQYETAALEAKAQVDLVQLQHLNLSAEIADLSAQLAEL
;
A
#
# COMPACT_ATOMS: atom_id res chain seq x y z
N MET A 1 91.39 -121.09 73.19
CA MET A 1 90.34 -121.10 74.23
C MET A 1 89.97 -119.66 74.49
N ASP A 2 88.66 -119.44 74.63
CA ASP A 2 87.98 -118.29 75.21
C ASP A 2 87.76 -117.02 74.37
N SER A 3 86.52 -116.92 73.91
CA SER A 3 85.83 -115.69 73.51
C SER A 3 85.68 -114.74 74.69
N LEU A 4 85.79 -113.43 74.47
CA LEU A 4 85.20 -112.40 75.34
C LEU A 4 84.98 -111.13 74.50
N PHE A 5 83.82 -111.09 73.88
CA PHE A 5 83.29 -110.03 73.02
C PHE A 5 83.41 -108.62 73.61
N ARG A 6 83.49 -107.62 72.72
CA ARG A 6 82.74 -106.38 72.92
C ARG A 6 81.88 -106.07 71.68
N PRO A 7 80.54 -105.93 71.81
CA PRO A 7 79.59 -106.00 70.69
C PRO A 7 79.35 -104.65 69.99
N GLN A 8 80.35 -103.77 69.95
CA GLN A 8 80.21 -102.42 69.38
C GLN A 8 80.68 -102.30 67.92
N VAL A 9 81.14 -103.40 67.32
CA VAL A 9 81.54 -103.46 65.89
C VAL A 9 80.35 -103.81 64.96
N GLY A 10 79.19 -104.18 65.52
CA GLY A 10 77.95 -104.43 64.76
C GLY A 10 77.11 -103.18 64.47
N ALA A 11 77.32 -102.07 65.17
CA ALA A 11 76.54 -100.84 64.99
C ALA A 11 77.03 -99.96 63.82
N ALA A 12 78.13 -100.36 63.16
CA ALA A 12 78.73 -99.61 62.03
C ALA A 12 78.08 -99.93 60.67
N ARG A 13 76.90 -100.55 60.63
CA ARG A 13 76.27 -101.02 59.37
C ARG A 13 74.81 -100.62 59.17
N GLU A 14 74.26 -99.72 59.99
CA GLU A 14 72.80 -99.47 59.98
C GLU A 14 72.35 -98.01 59.84
N GLN A 15 73.18 -97.09 59.31
CA GLN A 15 72.72 -95.73 59.01
C GLN A 15 73.48 -95.06 57.85
N ASP A 16 73.51 -95.77 56.73
CA ASP A 16 73.96 -95.30 55.41
C ASP A 16 72.75 -94.84 54.56
N TRP A 17 71.99 -93.83 55.02
CA TRP A 17 70.73 -93.45 54.36
C TRP A 17 70.50 -91.95 54.09
N MET A 18 71.42 -91.04 54.42
CA MET A 18 71.32 -89.63 53.98
C MET A 18 72.71 -89.08 53.63
N GLY A 19 73.00 -89.07 52.33
CA GLY A 19 74.30 -88.79 51.76
C GLY A 19 74.98 -87.52 52.28
N SER A 20 76.30 -87.59 52.40
CA SER A 20 77.14 -86.42 52.65
C SER A 20 77.16 -85.53 51.40
N VAL A 21 76.20 -84.61 51.32
CA VAL A 21 76.27 -83.50 50.37
C VAL A 21 77.45 -82.64 50.79
N ARG A 22 78.63 -82.94 50.24
CA ARG A 22 79.70 -81.96 50.12
C ARG A 22 79.16 -80.82 49.27
N LEU A 23 78.63 -79.81 49.93
CA LEU A 23 78.41 -78.51 49.33
C LEU A 23 79.78 -77.97 48.94
N LEU A 24 80.20 -78.27 47.71
CA LEU A 24 81.19 -77.48 47.01
C LEU A 24 80.64 -76.06 47.02
N ARG A 25 81.14 -75.24 47.93
CA ARG A 25 80.87 -73.81 48.00
C ARG A 25 81.50 -73.16 46.77
N HIS A 26 80.78 -73.25 45.65
CA HIS A 26 81.19 -72.68 44.37
C HIS A 26 80.95 -71.17 44.44
N ARG A 27 82.03 -70.38 44.32
CA ARG A 27 81.99 -68.90 44.36
C ARG A 27 81.13 -68.27 43.24
N LEU A 28 80.61 -69.07 42.30
CA LEU A 28 79.72 -68.64 41.22
C LEU A 28 78.26 -68.39 41.65
N GLY A 29 77.82 -68.84 42.82
CA GLY A 29 76.43 -68.65 43.26
C GLY A 29 76.03 -67.18 43.46
N TRP A 30 76.96 -66.32 43.87
CA TRP A 30 76.70 -64.89 44.05
C TRP A 30 76.50 -64.15 42.71
N TRP A 31 77.22 -64.55 41.66
CA TRP A 31 77.08 -63.98 40.33
C TRP A 31 75.73 -64.33 39.70
N LEU A 32 75.23 -65.55 39.94
CA LEU A 32 73.93 -66.00 39.44
C LEU A 32 72.75 -65.28 40.12
N ALA A 33 72.91 -64.83 41.38
CA ALA A 33 71.88 -64.09 42.12
C ALA A 33 71.81 -62.60 41.75
N LEU A 34 72.90 -62.02 41.25
CA LEU A 34 72.96 -60.61 40.82
C LEU A 34 72.11 -60.32 39.56
N LEU A 35 71.97 -61.31 38.68
CA LEU A 35 71.26 -61.17 37.41
C LEU A 35 69.75 -60.86 37.59
N PRO A 36 68.97 -61.66 38.36
CA PRO A 36 67.56 -61.33 38.63
C PRO A 36 67.41 -60.05 39.46
N ALA A 37 68.31 -59.79 40.40
CA ALA A 37 68.29 -58.57 41.20
C ALA A 37 68.47 -57.31 40.32
N GLY A 38 69.36 -57.37 39.32
CA GLY A 38 69.55 -56.29 38.35
C GLY A 38 68.29 -56.02 37.52
N THR A 39 67.62 -57.07 37.01
CA THR A 39 66.37 -56.89 36.25
C THR A 39 65.25 -56.25 37.08
N VAL A 40 65.12 -56.62 38.35
CA VAL A 40 64.12 -56.01 39.24
C VAL A 40 64.44 -54.53 39.48
N LEU A 41 65.72 -54.19 39.66
CA LEU A 41 66.15 -52.80 39.86
C LEU A 41 65.86 -51.93 38.62
N VAL A 42 66.11 -52.46 37.42
CA VAL A 42 65.84 -51.74 36.15
C VAL A 42 64.35 -51.54 35.93
N LEU A 43 63.51 -52.55 36.18
CA LEU A 43 62.05 -52.38 36.10
C LEU A 43 61.54 -51.37 37.13
N ALA A 44 62.02 -51.42 38.37
CA ALA A 44 61.63 -50.46 39.40
C ALA A 44 62.03 -49.03 39.02
N GLY A 45 63.22 -48.85 38.44
CA GLY A 45 63.64 -47.56 37.88
C GLY A 45 62.74 -47.08 36.75
N LEU A 46 62.37 -47.96 35.82
CA LEU A 46 61.45 -47.61 34.72
C LEU A 46 60.05 -47.24 35.23
N LEU A 47 59.56 -47.87 36.29
CA LEU A 47 58.26 -47.56 36.88
C LEU A 47 58.26 -46.26 37.69
N LEU A 48 59.36 -45.95 38.38
CA LEU A 48 59.48 -44.74 39.20
C LEU A 48 59.81 -43.49 38.37
N PHE A 49 60.63 -43.64 37.31
CA PHE A 49 61.07 -42.52 36.47
C PHE A 49 60.43 -42.51 35.07
N GLY A 50 59.65 -43.52 34.72
CA GLY A 50 58.95 -43.60 33.45
C GLY A 50 57.67 -42.76 33.46
N GLU A 51 57.79 -41.49 33.12
CA GLU A 51 56.63 -40.67 32.81
C GLU A 51 56.09 -41.05 31.43
N TYR A 52 54.94 -41.74 31.40
CA TYR A 52 54.22 -42.03 30.16
C TYR A 52 53.33 -40.83 29.79
N THR A 53 53.91 -39.84 29.11
CA THR A 53 53.17 -38.71 28.54
C THR A 53 52.29 -39.19 27.38
N ARG A 54 51.02 -39.46 27.70
CA ARG A 54 50.01 -39.89 26.71
C ARG A 54 49.54 -38.67 25.90
N ALA A 55 50.11 -38.47 24.73
CA ALA A 55 49.65 -37.45 23.78
C ALA A 55 48.31 -37.88 23.15
N ALA A 56 47.21 -37.23 23.56
CA ALA A 56 45.90 -37.41 22.96
C ALA A 56 45.76 -36.52 21.73
N HIS A 57 45.62 -37.14 20.55
CA HIS A 57 45.27 -36.43 19.32
C HIS A 57 43.81 -35.96 19.41
N MET A 58 43.57 -34.70 19.73
CA MET A 58 42.23 -34.11 19.65
C MET A 58 41.91 -33.75 18.20
N ARG A 59 40.93 -34.45 17.61
CA ARG A 59 40.24 -33.99 16.40
C ARG A 59 39.10 -33.06 16.85
N GLY A 60 39.36 -31.76 16.84
CA GLY A 60 38.32 -30.74 17.02
C GLY A 60 37.77 -30.30 15.65
N GLN A 61 36.48 -30.02 15.58
CA GLN A 61 35.86 -29.36 14.44
C GLN A 61 35.75 -27.87 14.77
N LEU A 62 36.24 -27.00 13.89
CA LEU A 62 36.11 -25.55 14.05
C LEU A 62 34.65 -25.16 13.84
N LEU A 63 33.92 -24.95 14.94
CA LEU A 63 32.57 -24.43 14.91
C LEU A 63 32.64 -22.89 15.02
N PRO A 64 32.04 -22.13 14.09
CA PRO A 64 32.00 -20.68 14.18
C PRO A 64 31.37 -20.24 15.50
N SER A 65 32.04 -19.35 16.24
CA SER A 65 31.59 -18.90 17.56
C SER A 65 30.25 -18.16 17.54
N GLY A 66 29.83 -17.62 16.39
CA GLY A 66 28.56 -16.93 16.20
C GLY A 66 27.38 -17.78 15.70
N GLY A 67 27.58 -19.08 15.46
CA GLY A 67 26.56 -19.94 14.84
C GLY A 67 26.34 -19.66 13.34
N LEU A 68 25.58 -20.53 12.68
CA LEU A 68 25.22 -20.37 11.25
C LEU A 68 23.87 -19.66 11.15
N VAL A 69 23.84 -18.49 10.50
CA VAL A 69 22.60 -17.77 10.19
C VAL A 69 22.28 -17.95 8.71
N ARG A 70 21.12 -18.53 8.42
CA ARG A 70 20.64 -18.69 7.04
C ARG A 70 19.83 -17.45 6.65
N VAL A 71 20.35 -16.66 5.72
CA VAL A 71 19.62 -15.54 5.12
C VAL A 71 18.75 -16.08 3.99
N ALA A 72 17.42 -15.93 4.11
CA ALA A 72 16.47 -16.33 3.08
C ALA A 72 16.06 -15.12 2.24
N ALA A 73 15.75 -15.36 0.96
CA ALA A 73 15.21 -14.32 0.08
C ALA A 73 13.81 -13.88 0.57
N PRO A 74 13.49 -12.57 0.53
CA PRO A 74 12.19 -12.06 0.95
C PRO A 74 11.04 -12.44 -0.01
N ALA A 75 11.34 -12.79 -1.26
CA ALA A 75 10.37 -13.19 -2.28
C ALA A 75 11.00 -14.17 -3.29
N SER A 76 10.16 -14.98 -3.94
CA SER A 76 10.56 -15.83 -5.06
C SER A 76 10.85 -14.99 -6.31
N GLY A 77 12.02 -15.18 -6.92
CA GLY A 77 12.46 -14.47 -8.12
C GLY A 77 13.68 -15.15 -8.74
N SER A 78 14.15 -14.63 -9.87
CA SER A 78 15.41 -15.07 -10.48
C SER A 78 16.59 -14.28 -9.91
N VAL A 79 17.74 -14.93 -9.72
CA VAL A 79 18.96 -14.22 -9.29
C VAL A 79 19.48 -13.41 -10.47
N SER A 80 19.47 -12.08 -10.37
CA SER A 80 19.99 -11.19 -11.42
C SER A 80 21.49 -10.99 -11.29
N ARG A 81 21.99 -10.86 -10.06
CA ARG A 81 23.42 -10.67 -9.79
C ARG A 81 23.77 -11.15 -8.39
N VAL A 82 24.90 -11.81 -8.26
CA VAL A 82 25.53 -12.09 -6.96
C VAL A 82 26.61 -11.03 -6.74
N ALA A 83 26.53 -10.29 -5.64
CA ALA A 83 27.40 -9.14 -5.36
C ALA A 83 28.57 -9.48 -4.43
N VAL A 84 28.67 -10.73 -3.96
CA VAL A 84 29.66 -11.18 -2.97
C VAL A 84 30.22 -12.55 -3.32
N ASP A 85 31.48 -12.78 -2.96
CA ASP A 85 32.17 -14.06 -3.15
C ASP A 85 32.21 -14.89 -1.85
N GLU A 86 32.45 -16.20 -1.98
CA GLU A 86 32.57 -17.10 -0.83
C GLU A 86 33.73 -16.71 0.09
N GLY A 87 33.46 -16.58 1.39
CA GLY A 87 34.46 -16.21 2.40
C GLY A 87 34.73 -14.71 2.54
N GLN A 88 34.05 -13.86 1.75
CA GLN A 88 34.16 -12.40 1.86
C GLN A 88 33.52 -11.89 3.17
N GLN A 89 34.21 -11.01 3.89
CA GLN A 89 33.62 -10.30 5.03
C GLN A 89 32.65 -9.23 4.52
N VAL A 90 31.43 -9.23 5.08
CA VAL A 90 30.36 -8.32 4.71
C VAL A 90 29.80 -7.64 5.96
N GLU A 91 29.46 -6.36 5.85
CA GLU A 91 28.84 -5.60 6.93
C GLU A 91 27.32 -5.79 6.97
N ALA A 92 26.71 -5.52 8.12
CA ALA A 92 25.25 -5.57 8.25
C ALA A 92 24.58 -4.57 7.30
N GLY A 93 23.69 -5.05 6.43
CA GLY A 93 23.02 -4.24 5.42
C GLY A 93 23.72 -4.21 4.05
N ALA A 94 24.86 -4.88 3.88
CA ALA A 94 25.49 -5.05 2.58
C ALA A 94 24.61 -5.88 1.62
N VAL A 95 24.60 -5.49 0.35
CA VAL A 95 23.86 -6.21 -0.71
C VAL A 95 24.61 -7.50 -1.02
N LEU A 96 23.97 -8.64 -0.79
CA LEU A 96 24.53 -9.97 -1.09
C LEU A 96 24.13 -10.45 -2.48
N ILE A 97 22.83 -10.34 -2.80
CA ILE A 97 22.23 -10.85 -4.03
C ILE A 97 21.18 -9.86 -4.50
N GLU A 98 21.23 -9.49 -5.78
CA GLU A 98 20.14 -8.82 -6.46
C GLU A 98 19.19 -9.88 -7.03
N LEU A 99 17.91 -9.74 -6.71
CA LEU A 99 16.84 -10.62 -7.19
C LEU A 99 15.99 -9.83 -8.18
N SER A 100 15.86 -10.36 -9.41
CA SER A 100 14.84 -9.89 -10.33
C SER A 100 13.53 -10.57 -9.99
N ILE A 101 12.63 -9.82 -9.37
CA ILE A 101 11.25 -10.25 -9.14
C ILE A 101 10.47 -9.84 -10.39
N GLU A 102 10.56 -10.65 -11.43
CA GLU A 102 9.71 -10.50 -12.60
C GLU A 102 8.27 -10.77 -12.12
N ARG A 103 7.48 -9.71 -11.96
CA ARG A 103 6.02 -9.83 -11.73
C ARG A 103 5.28 -10.24 -13.00
N ASP A 104 5.98 -10.74 -14.00
CA ASP A 104 5.45 -11.40 -15.19
C ASP A 104 5.11 -12.87 -14.91
N SER A 105 4.50 -13.13 -13.75
CA SER A 105 3.57 -14.25 -13.67
C SER A 105 2.44 -13.91 -14.63
N GLY A 106 2.39 -14.55 -15.81
CA GLY A 106 1.52 -14.19 -16.94
C GLY A 106 0.01 -14.04 -16.66
N SER A 107 -0.48 -14.29 -15.45
CA SER A 107 -1.83 -13.94 -14.99
C SER A 107 -1.92 -12.58 -14.25
N VAL A 108 -0.88 -12.14 -13.54
CA VAL A 108 -0.88 -10.93 -12.69
C VAL A 108 -0.42 -9.68 -13.45
N GLY A 109 0.59 -9.77 -14.31
CA GLY A 109 1.01 -8.65 -15.17
C GLY A 109 -0.07 -8.26 -16.19
N ARG A 110 -0.63 -9.26 -16.88
CA ARG A 110 -1.74 -9.06 -17.85
C ARG A 110 -2.99 -8.47 -17.21
N THR A 111 -3.27 -8.80 -15.94
CA THR A 111 -4.41 -8.21 -15.22
C THR A 111 -4.13 -6.77 -14.81
N ALA A 112 -2.91 -6.43 -14.39
CA ALA A 112 -2.53 -5.05 -14.10
C ALA A 112 -2.62 -4.15 -15.35
N ASP A 113 -2.14 -4.63 -16.50
CA ASP A 113 -2.22 -3.89 -17.77
C ASP A 113 -3.66 -3.70 -18.25
N ALA A 114 -4.49 -4.75 -18.16
CA ALA A 114 -5.90 -4.68 -18.51
C ALA A 114 -6.67 -3.70 -17.60
N VAL A 115 -6.37 -3.70 -16.29
CA VAL A 115 -6.95 -2.75 -15.33
C VAL A 115 -6.47 -1.32 -15.65
N ALA A 116 -5.20 -1.12 -15.97
CA ALA A 116 -4.67 0.20 -16.35
C ALA A 116 -5.34 0.74 -17.63
N ALA A 117 -5.52 -0.13 -18.63
CA ALA A 117 -6.22 0.23 -19.88
C ALA A 117 -7.70 0.57 -19.62
N GLU A 118 -8.39 -0.21 -18.78
CA GLU A 118 -9.78 0.07 -18.41
C GLU A 118 -9.91 1.39 -17.63
N LEU A 119 -9.01 1.65 -16.67
CA LEU A 119 -8.99 2.93 -15.94
C LEU A 119 -8.70 4.12 -16.88
N ALA A 120 -7.81 3.96 -17.85
CA ALA A 120 -7.55 4.99 -18.85
C ALA A 120 -8.80 5.27 -19.71
N SER A 121 -9.48 4.22 -20.16
CA SER A 121 -10.75 4.31 -20.88
C SER A 121 -11.86 4.97 -20.05
N GLN A 122 -11.99 4.61 -18.77
CA GLN A 122 -12.95 5.24 -17.85
C GLN A 122 -12.65 6.73 -17.65
N ARG A 123 -11.38 7.09 -17.45
CA ARG A 123 -10.97 8.50 -17.31
C ARG A 123 -11.31 9.30 -18.57
N GLN A 124 -11.05 8.73 -19.75
CA GLN A 124 -11.35 9.40 -21.01
C GLN A 124 -12.85 9.55 -21.25
N ARG A 125 -13.66 8.55 -20.88
CA ARG A 125 -15.13 8.65 -20.89
C ARG A 125 -15.62 9.75 -19.96
N GLN A 126 -15.14 9.80 -18.72
CA GLN A 126 -15.50 10.86 -17.76
C GLN A 126 -15.10 12.26 -18.24
N GLN A 127 -13.92 12.41 -18.84
CA GLN A 127 -13.51 13.69 -19.42
C GLN A 127 -14.44 14.11 -20.56
N THR A 128 -14.82 13.16 -21.43
CA THR A 128 -15.76 13.42 -22.53
C THR A 128 -17.14 13.81 -21.99
N GLU A 129 -17.64 13.12 -20.96
CA GLU A 129 -18.91 13.44 -20.31
C GLU A 129 -18.89 14.84 -19.67
N LEU A 130 -17.79 15.22 -19.01
CA LEU A 130 -17.62 16.57 -18.45
C LEU A 130 -17.59 17.64 -19.55
N ASP A 131 -16.90 17.38 -20.65
CA ASP A 131 -16.86 18.27 -21.80
C ASP A 131 -18.24 18.42 -22.45
N GLU A 132 -19.00 17.33 -22.59
CA GLU A 132 -20.36 17.36 -23.09
C GLU A 132 -21.31 18.11 -22.17
N LEU A 133 -21.22 17.87 -20.85
CA LEU A 133 -22.01 18.58 -19.85
C LEU A 133 -21.73 20.08 -19.88
N SER A 134 -20.45 20.49 -19.92
CA SER A 134 -20.08 21.90 -20.00
C SER A 134 -20.63 22.57 -21.26
N ARG A 135 -20.52 21.91 -22.43
CA ARG A 135 -21.10 22.38 -23.69
C ARG A 135 -22.62 22.43 -23.66
N SER A 136 -23.27 21.52 -22.94
CA SER A 136 -24.72 21.52 -22.76
C SER A 136 -25.17 22.72 -21.91
N THR A 137 -24.49 22.96 -20.79
CA THR A 137 -24.78 24.12 -19.92
C THR A 137 -24.61 25.44 -20.66
N VAL A 138 -23.52 25.62 -21.40
CA VAL A 138 -23.29 26.83 -22.21
C VAL A 138 -24.38 27.00 -23.26
N ARG A 139 -24.79 25.93 -23.96
CA ARG A 139 -25.89 25.98 -24.94
C ARG A 139 -27.22 26.35 -24.29
N GLN A 140 -27.52 25.80 -23.11
CA GLN A 140 -28.73 26.11 -22.37
C GLN A 140 -28.75 27.57 -21.91
N GLN A 141 -27.64 28.07 -21.36
CA GLN A 141 -27.49 29.49 -21.01
C GLN A 141 -27.68 30.40 -22.22
N GLN A 142 -27.08 30.06 -23.37
CA GLN A 142 -27.25 30.82 -24.62
C GLN A 142 -28.70 30.85 -25.09
N LEU A 143 -29.40 29.70 -25.05
CA LEU A 143 -30.81 29.61 -25.44
C LEU A 143 -31.70 30.49 -24.54
N LEU A 144 -31.50 30.42 -23.22
CA LEU A 144 -32.23 31.25 -22.26
C LEU A 144 -31.92 32.74 -22.47
N GLN A 145 -30.66 33.10 -22.73
CA GLN A 145 -30.29 34.49 -23.05
C GLN A 145 -30.98 35.00 -24.32
N GLN A 146 -31.06 34.18 -25.36
CA GLN A 146 -31.77 34.52 -26.61
C GLN A 146 -33.27 34.70 -26.37
N GLN A 147 -33.91 33.80 -25.61
CA GLN A 147 -35.32 33.93 -25.23
C GLN A 147 -35.58 35.21 -24.45
N ARG A 148 -34.73 35.53 -23.46
CA ARG A 148 -34.80 36.80 -22.72
C ARG A 148 -34.71 38.01 -23.64
N GLN A 149 -33.79 37.98 -24.61
CA GLN A 149 -33.62 39.09 -25.55
C GLN A 149 -34.84 39.25 -26.47
N ALA A 150 -35.44 38.15 -26.92
CA ALA A 150 -36.68 38.16 -27.69
C ALA A 150 -37.86 38.71 -26.86
N LEU A 151 -38.00 38.32 -25.59
CA LEU A 151 -39.03 38.88 -24.71
C LEU A 151 -38.81 40.38 -24.45
N ARG A 152 -37.56 40.82 -24.29
CA ARG A 152 -37.24 42.25 -24.14
C ARG A 152 -37.58 43.06 -25.38
N SER A 153 -37.37 42.54 -26.58
CA SER A 153 -37.77 43.24 -27.80
C SER A 153 -39.29 43.32 -27.95
N GLN A 154 -40.01 42.26 -27.55
CA GLN A 154 -41.48 42.28 -27.48
C GLN A 154 -41.99 43.29 -26.45
N LEU A 155 -41.36 43.38 -25.27
CA LEU A 155 -41.69 44.38 -24.26
C LEU A 155 -41.51 45.80 -24.81
N ALA A 156 -40.41 46.09 -25.50
CA ALA A 156 -40.16 47.40 -26.11
C ALA A 156 -41.23 47.77 -27.15
N LEU A 157 -41.65 46.80 -27.98
CA LEU A 157 -42.76 47.01 -28.93
C LEU A 157 -44.08 47.30 -28.19
N LEU A 158 -44.36 46.56 -27.13
CA LEU A 158 -45.56 46.74 -26.33
C LEU A 158 -45.58 48.11 -25.62
N GLU A 159 -44.43 48.59 -25.14
CA GLU A 159 -44.27 49.93 -24.56
C GLU A 159 -44.57 51.03 -25.58
N SER A 160 -44.11 50.87 -26.82
CA SER A 160 -44.45 51.81 -27.90
C SER A 160 -45.97 51.80 -28.19
N THR A 161 -46.59 50.63 -28.18
CA THR A 161 -48.05 50.47 -28.38
C THR A 161 -48.82 51.11 -27.23
N ARG A 162 -48.37 50.91 -26.00
CA ARG A 162 -48.95 51.53 -24.79
C ARG A 162 -48.92 53.05 -24.88
N ALA A 163 -47.80 53.63 -25.34
CA ALA A 163 -47.69 55.08 -25.52
C ALA A 163 -48.74 55.61 -26.51
N ILE A 164 -48.92 54.91 -27.65
CA ILE A 164 -49.93 55.27 -28.65
C ILE A 164 -51.35 55.16 -28.08
N ARG A 165 -51.68 54.06 -27.39
CA ARG A 165 -53.01 53.87 -26.76
C ARG A 165 -53.29 54.93 -25.71
N ARG A 166 -52.29 55.32 -24.92
CA ARG A 166 -52.42 56.38 -23.93
C ARG A 166 -52.66 57.73 -24.55
N GLN A 167 -51.96 58.06 -25.64
CA GLN A 167 -52.23 59.27 -26.42
C GLN A 167 -53.64 59.30 -27.00
N GLN A 168 -54.15 58.15 -27.47
CA GLN A 168 -55.55 58.04 -27.96
C GLN A 168 -56.55 58.30 -26.83
N PHE A 169 -56.33 57.72 -25.64
CA PHE A 169 -57.17 57.95 -24.47
C PHE A 169 -57.14 59.42 -24.02
N GLU A 170 -55.96 60.03 -23.90
CA GLU A 170 -55.81 61.45 -23.55
C GLU A 170 -56.43 62.38 -24.61
N GLY A 171 -56.43 61.99 -25.88
CA GLY A 171 -57.15 62.69 -26.95
C GLY A 171 -58.67 62.61 -26.78
N ALA A 172 -59.20 61.41 -26.53
CA ALA A 172 -60.62 61.19 -26.29
C ALA A 172 -61.14 61.92 -25.04
N GLN A 173 -60.35 61.93 -23.95
CA GLN A 173 -60.68 62.70 -22.74
C GLN A 173 -60.71 64.20 -23.00
N ARG A 174 -59.72 64.77 -23.70
CA ARG A 174 -59.71 66.20 -24.04
C ARG A 174 -60.91 66.59 -24.90
N LEU A 175 -61.34 65.72 -25.82
CA LEU A 175 -62.56 65.93 -26.61
C LEU A 175 -63.81 65.99 -25.72
N LEU A 176 -63.93 65.08 -24.74
CA LEU A 176 -65.05 65.10 -23.80
C LEU A 176 -65.06 66.36 -22.93
N GLU A 177 -63.91 66.79 -22.43
CA GLU A 177 -63.78 68.05 -21.66
C GLU A 177 -64.20 69.27 -22.48
N GLN A 178 -63.88 69.29 -23.78
CA GLN A 178 -64.30 70.37 -24.69
C GLN A 178 -65.80 70.33 -25.03
N ILE A 179 -66.42 69.15 -25.01
CA ILE A 179 -67.85 68.98 -25.29
C ILE A 179 -68.72 69.38 -24.09
N GLU A 180 -68.22 69.25 -22.86
CA GLU A 180 -68.90 69.61 -21.62
C GLU A 180 -69.54 71.01 -21.61
N PRO A 181 -68.84 72.11 -21.98
CA PRO A 181 -69.45 73.44 -22.06
C PRO A 181 -70.46 73.59 -23.21
N ILE A 182 -70.26 72.86 -24.32
CA ILE A 182 -71.10 72.96 -25.53
C ILE A 182 -72.42 72.18 -25.35
N ARG A 183 -72.43 71.16 -24.47
CA ARG A 183 -73.62 70.43 -24.03
C ARG A 183 -74.73 71.37 -23.55
N ALA A 184 -74.38 72.41 -22.81
CA ALA A 184 -75.33 73.41 -22.31
C ALA A 184 -75.95 74.27 -23.42
N SER A 185 -75.30 74.39 -24.57
CA SER A 185 -75.77 75.18 -25.72
C SER A 185 -76.72 74.41 -26.65
N GLY A 186 -76.96 73.10 -26.41
CA GLY A 186 -77.91 72.28 -27.16
C GLY A 186 -77.49 71.88 -28.58
N GLN A 187 -76.23 72.17 -28.97
CA GLN A 187 -75.73 71.97 -30.34
C GLN A 187 -75.33 70.51 -30.65
N LEU A 188 -75.25 69.65 -29.63
CA LEU A 188 -74.90 68.22 -29.76
C LEU A 188 -76.06 67.35 -29.29
N THR A 189 -76.31 66.27 -30.01
CA THR A 189 -77.37 65.31 -29.66
C THR A 189 -76.92 64.43 -28.49
N ALA A 190 -77.82 64.03 -27.58
CA ALA A 190 -77.50 63.13 -26.47
C ALA A 190 -76.82 61.82 -26.95
N LEU A 191 -77.21 61.32 -28.13
CA LEU A 191 -76.57 60.17 -28.77
C LEU A 191 -75.09 60.40 -29.10
N GLN A 192 -74.72 61.59 -29.57
CA GLN A 192 -73.33 61.93 -29.91
C GLN A 192 -72.47 62.01 -28.64
N ILE A 193 -73.00 62.60 -27.57
CA ILE A 193 -72.30 62.67 -26.27
C ILE A 193 -72.02 61.25 -25.76
N HIS A 194 -73.03 60.38 -25.78
CA HIS A 194 -72.87 59.00 -25.36
C HIS A 194 -71.83 58.26 -26.23
N GLN A 195 -71.79 58.51 -27.54
CA GLN A 195 -70.77 57.91 -28.42
C GLN A 195 -69.34 58.32 -28.02
N TYR A 196 -69.10 59.59 -27.70
CA TYR A 196 -67.79 60.05 -27.24
C TYR A 196 -67.41 59.47 -25.87
N GLU A 197 -68.36 59.36 -24.94
CA GLU A 197 -68.14 58.74 -23.63
C GLU A 197 -67.76 57.26 -23.76
N THR A 198 -68.51 56.51 -24.58
CA THR A 198 -68.22 55.10 -24.86
C THR A 198 -66.84 54.94 -25.52
N ALA A 199 -66.50 55.80 -26.48
CA ALA A 199 -65.19 55.76 -27.14
C ALA A 199 -64.03 56.03 -26.15
N ALA A 200 -64.19 56.95 -25.20
CA ALA A 200 -63.18 57.20 -24.17
C ALA A 200 -63.03 56.03 -23.19
N LEU A 201 -64.15 55.40 -22.78
CA LEU A 201 -64.14 54.20 -21.95
C LEU A 201 -63.48 53.01 -22.66
N GLU A 202 -63.75 52.83 -23.95
CA GLU A 202 -63.10 51.79 -24.76
C GLU A 202 -61.59 52.05 -24.92
N ALA A 203 -61.19 53.29 -25.18
CA ALA A 203 -59.77 53.67 -25.22
C ALA A 203 -59.07 53.40 -23.88
N LYS A 204 -59.75 53.66 -22.74
CA LYS A 204 -59.22 53.33 -21.41
C LYS A 204 -59.05 51.82 -21.22
N ALA A 205 -60.07 51.03 -21.56
CA ALA A 205 -60.01 49.58 -21.46
C ALA A 205 -58.86 48.98 -22.28
N GLN A 206 -58.58 49.54 -23.46
CA GLN A 206 -57.43 49.14 -24.28
C GLN A 206 -56.09 49.48 -23.61
N VAL A 207 -55.96 50.64 -22.95
CA VAL A 207 -54.75 50.99 -22.18
C VAL A 207 -54.54 50.01 -21.02
N ASP A 208 -55.60 49.70 -20.28
CA ASP A 208 -55.54 48.79 -19.13
C ASP A 208 -55.18 47.36 -19.57
N LEU A 209 -55.69 46.91 -20.72
CA LEU A 209 -55.34 45.60 -21.29
C LEU A 209 -53.86 45.51 -21.67
N VAL A 210 -53.34 46.53 -22.36
CA VAL A 210 -51.91 46.59 -22.71
C VAL A 210 -51.03 46.69 -21.46
N GLN A 211 -51.51 47.38 -20.41
CA GLN A 211 -50.82 47.44 -19.12
C GLN A 211 -50.70 46.06 -18.47
N LEU A 212 -51.77 45.26 -18.46
CA LEU A 212 -51.72 43.89 -17.93
C LEU A 212 -50.76 43.01 -18.73
N GLN A 213 -50.78 43.12 -20.06
CA GLN A 213 -49.84 42.38 -20.92
C GLN A 213 -48.38 42.76 -20.62
N HIS A 214 -48.11 44.06 -20.40
CA HIS A 214 -46.76 44.54 -20.04
C HIS A 214 -46.30 43.96 -18.71
N LEU A 215 -47.16 43.98 -17.69
CA LEU A 215 -46.85 43.41 -16.38
C LEU A 215 -46.53 41.92 -16.48
N ASN A 216 -47.35 41.15 -17.22
CA ASN A 216 -47.12 39.71 -17.41
C ASN A 216 -45.77 39.43 -18.10
N LEU A 217 -45.47 40.13 -19.21
CA LEU A 217 -44.20 39.96 -19.91
C LEU A 217 -43.00 40.38 -19.06
N SER A 218 -43.15 41.44 -18.25
CA SER A 218 -42.09 41.91 -17.36
C SER A 218 -41.80 40.91 -16.25
N ALA A 219 -42.82 40.25 -15.71
CA ALA A 219 -42.68 39.18 -14.73
C ALA A 219 -42.00 37.95 -15.35
N GLU A 220 -42.39 37.55 -16.56
CA GLU A 220 -41.77 36.44 -17.28
C GLU A 220 -40.27 36.68 -17.56
N ILE A 221 -39.89 37.92 -17.93
CA ILE A 221 -38.48 38.31 -18.08
C ILE A 221 -37.74 38.24 -16.73
N ALA A 222 -38.39 38.65 -15.63
CA ALA A 222 -37.80 38.61 -14.30
C ALA A 222 -37.55 37.15 -13.86
N ASP A 223 -38.53 36.27 -14.04
CA ASP A 223 -38.41 34.84 -13.73
C ASP A 223 -37.30 34.17 -14.55
N LEU A 224 -37.25 34.45 -15.86
CA LEU A 224 -36.20 33.91 -16.72
C LEU A 224 -34.81 34.46 -16.36
N SER A 225 -34.75 35.69 -15.85
CA SER A 225 -33.50 36.28 -15.36
C SER A 225 -33.03 35.68 -14.04
N ALA A 226 -33.96 35.28 -13.17
CA ALA A 226 -33.65 34.55 -11.93
C ALA A 226 -33.13 33.14 -12.25
N GLN A 227 -33.77 32.42 -13.18
CA GLN A 227 -33.30 31.10 -13.65
C GLN A 227 -31.89 31.17 -14.25
N LEU A 228 -31.58 32.26 -14.98
CA LEU A 228 -30.22 32.49 -15.52
C LEU A 228 -29.19 32.82 -14.43
N ALA A 229 -29.60 33.34 -13.27
CA ALA A 229 -28.71 33.65 -12.16
C ALA A 229 -28.44 32.44 -11.25
N GLU A 230 -29.32 31.44 -11.26
CA GLU A 230 -29.15 30.19 -10.51
C GLU A 230 -28.26 29.15 -11.22
N LEU A 231 -28.04 29.32 -12.54
CA LEU A 231 -27.17 28.47 -13.37
C LEU A 231 -25.71 28.93 -13.35
#